data_AF-C5CFW5-F1
#
_entry.id   AF-C5CFW5-F1
#
_cell.length_a   1.000
_cell.length_b   1.000
_cell.length_c   1.000
_cell.angle_alpha   90.00
_cell.angle_beta   90.00
_cell.angle_gamma   90.00
#
_symmetry.space_group_name_H-M   'P 1'
#
loop_
_entity.id
_entity.type
_entity.pdbx_description
1 polymer ?
#
loop_
_entity_poly.entity_id
_entity_poly.type
_entity_poly.pdbx_seq_one_letter_code
_entity_poly.pdbx_strand_id
1 'polypeptide(L)'
;MITYTALGVTVFSVLILFLYSRDRNPWKLLVAYSSITVKVLVLLLFLGLLFEIRYLSEIILIFLFLNAGGTIIAAYFLGVRNSK
;
A
#
# COMPACT_ATOMS: atom_id res chain seq x y z
N MET A 1 -21.22 -6.20 -7.72
CA MET A 1 -20.05 -7.11 -7.68
C MET A 1 -18.76 -6.37 -7.33
N ILE A 2 -18.41 -5.31 -8.07
CA ILE A 2 -17.14 -4.58 -7.84
C ILE A 2 -17.04 -3.91 -6.47
N THR A 3 -18.16 -3.40 -5.96
CA THR A 3 -18.25 -2.85 -4.59
C THR A 3 -17.98 -3.90 -3.51
N TYR A 4 -18.48 -5.12 -3.66
CA TYR A 4 -18.20 -6.22 -2.72
C TYR A 4 -16.74 -6.69 -2.76
N THR A 5 -16.13 -6.75 -3.95
CA THR A 5 -14.69 -7.03 -4.08
C THR A 5 -13.83 -5.92 -3.48
N ALA A 6 -14.22 -4.64 -3.66
CA ALA A 6 -13.52 -3.52 -3.05
C ALA A 6 -13.55 -3.57 -1.51
N LEU A 7 -14.72 -3.87 -0.95
CA LEU A 7 -14.91 -4.04 0.49
C LEU A 7 -14.08 -5.21 1.04
N GLY A 8 -14.09 -6.36 0.34
CA GLY A 8 -13.29 -7.52 0.69
C GLY A 8 -11.78 -7.24 0.68
N VAL A 9 -11.28 -6.56 -0.36
CA VAL A 9 -9.86 -6.16 -0.47
C VAL A 9 -9.47 -5.19 0.64
N THR A 10 -10.36 -4.26 0.99
CA THR A 10 -10.11 -3.28 2.05
C THR A 10 -10.03 -3.96 3.42
N VAL A 11 -11.02 -4.79 3.76
CA VAL A 11 -11.04 -5.55 5.02
C VAL A 11 -9.82 -6.47 5.12
N PHE A 12 -9.50 -7.21 4.04
CA PHE A 12 -8.34 -8.09 3.99
C PHE A 12 -7.03 -7.33 4.21
N SER A 13 -6.89 -6.15 3.60
CA SER A 13 -5.71 -5.31 3.76
C SER A 13 -5.55 -4.82 5.20
N VAL A 14 -6.63 -4.39 5.86
CA VAL A 14 -6.62 -4.00 7.28
C VAL A 14 -6.25 -5.18 8.18
N LEU A 15 -6.80 -6.37 7.91
CA LEU A 15 -6.54 -7.58 8.67
C LEU A 15 -5.06 -8.01 8.58
N ILE A 16 -4.47 -7.94 7.38
CA ILE A 16 -3.03 -8.18 7.18
C ILE A 16 -2.21 -7.14 7.93
N LEU A 17 -2.57 -5.86 7.86
CA LEU A 17 -1.82 -4.80 8.53
C LEU A 17 -1.80 -5.01 10.05
N PHE A 18 -2.94 -5.41 10.62
CA PHE A 18 -3.05 -5.74 12.04
C PHE A 18 -2.22 -6.97 12.44
N LEU A 19 -2.21 -8.01 11.60
CA LEU A 19 -1.39 -9.21 11.83
C LEU A 19 0.11 -8.89 11.76
N TYR A 20 0.52 -8.11 10.77
CA TYR A 20 1.93 -7.76 10.56
C TYR A 20 2.45 -6.67 11.52
N SER A 21 1.58 -5.81 12.06
CA SER A 21 1.98 -4.84 13.09
C SER A 21 2.27 -5.48 14.45
N ARG A 22 1.74 -6.68 14.69
CA ARG A 22 1.98 -7.45 15.92
C ARG A 22 3.40 -7.99 16.02
N ASP A 23 4.05 -8.21 14.89
CA ASP A 23 5.43 -8.69 14.80
C ASP A 23 6.39 -7.49 14.86
N ARG A 24 7.33 -7.46 15.82
CA ARG A 24 8.29 -6.35 15.98
C ARG A 24 9.36 -6.25 14.86
N ASN A 25 9.21 -6.99 13.76
CA ASN A 25 10.16 -6.98 12.67
C ASN A 25 9.84 -5.81 11.70
N PRO A 26 10.65 -4.74 11.68
CA PRO A 26 10.37 -3.56 10.87
C PRO A 26 10.42 -3.83 9.36
N TRP A 27 11.17 -4.84 8.91
CA TRP A 27 11.22 -5.25 7.51
C TRP A 27 9.90 -5.84 7.04
N LYS A 28 9.32 -6.74 7.84
CA LYS A 28 8.02 -7.34 7.53
C LYS A 28 6.93 -6.26 7.46
N LEU A 29 6.97 -5.31 8.40
CA LEU A 29 6.03 -4.20 8.46
C LEU A 29 6.17 -3.29 7.22
N LEU A 30 7.39 -2.93 6.84
CA LEU A 30 7.64 -2.11 5.65
C LEU A 30 7.09 -2.76 4.37
N VAL A 31 7.34 -4.06 4.17
CA VAL A 31 6.84 -4.82 3.03
C VAL A 31 5.31 -4.90 3.04
N ALA A 32 4.71 -5.15 4.20
CA ALA A 32 3.25 -5.21 4.34
C ALA A 32 2.59 -3.86 3.99
N TYR A 33 3.12 -2.74 4.52
CA TYR A 33 2.61 -1.40 4.21
C TYR A 33 2.73 -1.11 2.70
N SER A 34 3.92 -1.32 2.12
CA SER A 34 4.13 -1.05 0.70
C SER A 34 3.21 -1.90 -0.19
N SER A 35 3.05 -3.20 0.13
CA SER A 35 2.14 -4.09 -0.61
C SER A 35 0.67 -3.67 -0.51
N ILE A 36 0.23 -3.23 0.67
CA ILE A 36 -1.15 -2.80 0.89
C ILE A 36 -1.43 -1.51 0.12
N THR A 37 -0.53 -0.53 0.20
CA THR A 37 -0.64 0.72 -0.55
C THR A 37 -0.80 0.46 -2.05
N VAL A 38 0.03 -0.42 -2.63
CA VAL A 38 -0.09 -0.78 -4.06
C VAL A 38 -1.45 -1.40 -4.38
N LYS A 39 -1.95 -2.33 -3.56
CA LYS A 39 -3.26 -2.97 -3.79
C LYS A 39 -4.41 -1.96 -3.71
N VAL A 40 -4.36 -1.04 -2.75
CA VAL A 40 -5.35 0.04 -2.61
C VAL A 40 -5.31 0.98 -3.81
N LEU A 41 -4.12 1.38 -4.27
CA LEU A 41 -3.97 2.22 -5.45
C LEU A 41 -4.50 1.56 -6.72
N VAL A 42 -4.22 0.27 -6.91
CA VAL A 42 -4.78 -0.52 -8.03
C VAL A 42 -6.30 -0.59 -7.94
N LEU A 43 -6.86 -0.82 -6.74
CA LEU A 43 -8.31 -0.81 -6.55
C LEU A 43 -8.91 0.56 -6.89
N LEU A 44 -8.26 1.65 -6.48
CA LEU A 44 -8.70 3.01 -6.81
C LEU A 44 -8.66 3.29 -8.32
N LEU A 45 -7.73 2.71 -9.08
CA LEU A 45 -7.74 2.81 -10.56
C LEU A 45 -9.02 2.20 -11.13
N PHE A 46 -9.38 0.98 -10.71
CA PHE A 46 -10.61 0.32 -11.18
C PHE A 46 -11.87 1.09 -10.79
N LEU A 47 -11.92 1.63 -9.57
CA LEU A 47 -13.04 2.46 -9.13
C LEU A 47 -13.10 3.79 -9.91
N GLY A 48 -11.95 4.42 -10.19
CA GLY A 48 -11.87 5.63 -11.01
C GLY A 48 -12.44 5.43 -12.41
N LEU A 49 -12.14 4.29 -13.03
CA LEU A 49 -12.69 3.92 -14.33
C LEU A 49 -14.20 3.70 -14.30
N LEU A 50 -14.75 3.13 -13.22
CA LEU A 50 -16.19 2.86 -13.08
C LEU A 50 -17.02 4.10 -12.77
N PHE A 51 -16.48 5.02 -11.97
CA PHE A 51 -17.17 6.22 -11.51
C PHE A 51 -16.78 7.47 -12.31
N GLU A 52 -15.99 7.32 -13.36
CA GLU A 52 -15.50 8.39 -14.24
C GLU A 52 -14.90 9.58 -13.47
N ILE A 53 -14.17 9.28 -12.38
CA ILE A 53 -13.62 10.31 -11.49
C ILE A 53 -12.43 10.97 -12.19
N ARG A 54 -12.63 12.21 -12.63
CA ARG A 54 -11.57 13.03 -13.23
C ARG A 54 -10.40 13.22 -12.26
N TYR A 55 -9.19 13.19 -12.80
CA TYR A 55 -7.92 13.42 -12.08
C TYR A 55 -7.50 12.34 -11.06
N LEU A 56 -8.28 11.26 -10.89
CA LEU A 56 -7.94 10.22 -9.91
C LEU A 56 -6.67 9.46 -10.31
N SER A 57 -6.46 9.23 -11.61
CA SER A 57 -5.27 8.57 -12.16
C SER A 57 -3.96 9.30 -11.82
N GLU A 58 -3.97 10.62 -11.91
CA GLU A 58 -2.82 11.49 -11.65
C GLU A 58 -2.46 11.48 -10.17
N ILE A 59 -3.49 11.53 -9.30
CA ILE A 59 -3.30 11.40 -7.85
C ILE A 59 -2.72 10.03 -7.50
N ILE A 60 -3.26 8.96 -8.08
CA ILE A 60 -2.77 7.59 -7.86
C ILE A 60 -1.30 7.46 -8.27
N LEU A 61 -0.91 8.03 -9.41
CA LEU A 61 0.48 8.07 -9.87
C LEU A 61 1.41 8.73 -8.85
N ILE A 62 1.02 9.89 -8.30
CA ILE A 62 1.81 10.57 -7.25
C ILE A 62 1.99 9.66 -6.03
N PHE A 63 0.92 9.03 -5.56
CA PHE A 63 0.99 8.10 -4.43
C PHE A 63 1.86 6.87 -4.73
N LEU A 64 1.87 6.40 -5.98
CA LEU A 64 2.70 5.28 -6.39
C LEU A 64 4.19 5.63 -6.32
N PHE A 65 4.57 6.83 -6.79
CA PHE A 65 5.94 7.33 -6.68
C PHE A 65 6.35 7.55 -5.22
N LEU A 66 5.47 8.13 -4.40
CA LEU A 66 5.71 8.31 -2.97
C LEU A 66 5.88 6.97 -2.25
N ASN A 67 5.05 5.97 -2.57
CA ASN A 67 5.16 4.65 -1.96
C ASN A 67 6.49 3.98 -2.35
N ALA A 68 6.86 4.00 -3.63
CA ALA A 68 8.13 3.43 -4.08
C ALA A 68 9.34 4.13 -3.45
N GLY A 69 9.41 5.46 -3.54
CA GLY A 69 10.50 6.26 -2.98
C GLY A 69 10.59 6.13 -1.46
N GLY A 70 9.47 6.26 -0.76
CA GLY A 70 9.40 6.10 0.69
C GLY A 70 9.80 4.71 1.16
N THR A 71 9.41 3.65 0.43
CA THR A 71 9.80 2.28 0.73
C THR A 71 11.31 2.08 0.59
N ILE A 72 11.93 2.61 -0.47
CA ILE A 72 13.38 2.52 -0.69
C ILE A 72 14.15 3.24 0.41
N ILE A 73 13.74 4.48 0.75
CA ILE A 73 14.38 5.27 1.81
C ILE A 73 14.29 4.55 3.15
N ALA A 74 13.11 4.04 3.50
CA ALA A 74 12.92 3.29 4.74
C ALA A 74 13.76 2.00 4.76
N ALA A 75 13.81 1.26 3.65
CA ALA A 75 14.63 0.05 3.53
C ALA A 75 16.13 0.35 3.69
N TYR A 76 16.63 1.45 3.13
CA TYR A 76 18.00 1.89 3.30
C TYR A 76 18.35 2.10 4.78
N PHE A 77 17.52 2.86 5.51
CA PHE A 77 17.77 3.12 6.94
C PHE A 77 17.62 1.87 7.82
N LEU A 78 16.69 0.98 7.49
CA LEU A 78 16.56 -0.31 8.17
C LEU A 78 17.78 -1.22 7.93
N GLY A 79 18.33 -1.22 6.71
CA GLY A 79 19.55 -1.95 6.36
C GLY A 79 20.78 -1.43 7.08
N VAL A 80 20.97 -0.10 7.10
CA VAL A 80 22.07 0.54 7.83
C VAL A 80 21.98 0.26 9.33
N ARG A 81 20.78 0.26 9.92
CA ARG A 81 20.58 -0.05 11.34
C ARG A 81 20.91 -1.50 11.70
N ASN A 82 20.68 -2.45 10.80
CA ASN A 82 20.96 -3.88 11.04
C ASN A 82 22.42 -4.27 10.81
N SER A 83 23.22 -3.40 10.20
CA SER A 83 24.64 -3.63 9.92
C SER A 83 25.59 -3.11 11.01
N LYS A 84 25.04 -2.50 12.07
CA LYS A 84 25.75 -2.14 13.32
C LYS A 84 25.45 -3.18 14.38
#